data_AF-A0A3C0GGW7-F1
#
_entry.id   AF-A0A3C0GGW7-F1
#
_cell.length_a   1.000
_cell.length_b   1.000
_cell.length_c   1.000
_cell.angle_alpha   90.00
_cell.angle_beta   90.00
_cell.angle_gamma   90.00
#
_symmetry.space_group_name_H-M   'P 1'
#
loop_
_entity.id
_entity.type
_entity.pdbx_description
1 polymer ?
#
loop_
_entity_poly.entity_id
_entity_poly.type
_entity_poly.pdbx_seq_one_letter_code
_entity_poly.pdbx_strand_id
1 'polypeptide(L)'
;NGDGMNVGVWDAGIALQHHVEYTSRIAIGDENSEVDNHATHVTGSIISTGLKKDARGVANKANVISHDWTRDKIEVAEAAANGLLLSNHSYGIKADRVPDWYFGAYTKVAQDWDKIMYNAPYYLMVTAAGNAQKSMDNDTPTYGKTADGFDVLLGFTISKNNITVAGANSKIDNNGNLKSADVSAYSSFGPVDDGRIKPDLAGNGGSVLSTDAASNTSYETSSGTSMATPGVTGSLLLLQQYHEELYGAYMKAATLKGLALHTADDIDAEGPDYKMGWGIMNAKSAAELLNNKDFTSHVAEESLQNGDSFSFEVTANGDDTLIASISWTDVQSSVVNTGELNSTTAALVNDLDIRVTRNGQTFLPWKLNPAQANNAAIRGDNKVDPFERIEIPNASGTYTITVTHKGELVNDAQDFSLIVSGVLMTSCSIDAPEVALEQAEAAQVTLNWNDSEDALYEIQYKEIYQEEWTTEYISVNSFIWKGLSLDQTYSFRLRTFCSQNIASEYSDVATFTFTGEETQLETLSALSADSQIPFNVYPNPAVDEIQLNVKTSDTAVYRIMSTSGVELKMDAATNSRINVSDLPSGLYVLQIQDFDVNKSTKFYKY
;
A
#
# COMPACT_ATOMS: atom_id res chain seq x y z
N ASN A 1 -8.86 -0.49 6.68
CA ASN A 1 -9.38 -1.86 7.03
C ASN A 1 -10.68 -2.19 6.26
N GLY A 2 -10.98 -1.45 5.20
CA GLY A 2 -12.15 -1.64 4.36
C GLY A 2 -13.37 -0.84 4.79
N ASP A 3 -13.31 -0.07 5.88
CA ASP A 3 -14.47 0.71 6.33
C ASP A 3 -14.92 1.70 5.24
N GLY A 4 -16.23 1.74 4.97
CA GLY A 4 -16.80 2.52 3.86
C GLY A 4 -16.59 1.95 2.45
N MET A 5 -15.77 0.90 2.28
CA MET A 5 -15.47 0.33 0.97
C MET A 5 -16.50 -0.74 0.58
N ASN A 6 -16.81 -0.81 -0.72
CA ASN A 6 -17.69 -1.82 -1.30
C ASN A 6 -16.94 -2.67 -2.33
N VAL A 7 -17.21 -3.98 -2.34
CA VAL A 7 -16.66 -4.92 -3.32
C VAL A 7 -17.75 -5.89 -3.77
N GLY A 8 -17.76 -6.21 -5.05
CA GLY A 8 -18.69 -7.21 -5.59
C GLY A 8 -18.04 -8.60 -5.62
N VAL A 9 -18.82 -9.64 -5.32
CA VAL A 9 -18.36 -11.03 -5.37
C VAL A 9 -19.33 -11.82 -6.25
N TRP A 10 -18.83 -12.32 -7.37
CA TRP A 10 -19.56 -13.26 -8.23
C TRP A 10 -19.02 -14.67 -8.06
N ASP A 11 -19.91 -15.64 -7.87
CA ASP A 11 -19.56 -17.04 -7.63
C ASP A 11 -20.66 -18.03 -8.11
N ALA A 12 -20.57 -19.30 -7.74
CA ALA A 12 -21.52 -20.37 -8.11
C ALA A 12 -22.95 -20.14 -7.62
N GLY A 13 -23.08 -19.38 -6.55
CA GLY A 13 -24.32 -18.93 -5.96
C GLY A 13 -23.99 -17.74 -5.05
N ILE A 14 -24.86 -17.47 -4.09
CA ILE A 14 -24.65 -16.37 -3.14
C ILE A 14 -24.07 -16.84 -1.82
N ALA A 15 -23.35 -15.96 -1.14
CA ALA A 15 -22.86 -16.23 0.20
C ALA A 15 -24.00 -16.27 1.24
N LEU A 16 -23.79 -17.02 2.31
CA LEU A 16 -24.74 -17.14 3.42
C LEU A 16 -24.86 -15.81 4.18
N GLN A 17 -25.88 -15.02 3.83
CA GLN A 17 -26.08 -13.65 4.33
C GLN A 17 -26.08 -13.54 5.87
N HIS A 18 -26.58 -14.56 6.56
CA HIS A 18 -26.73 -14.56 8.01
C HIS A 18 -25.55 -15.16 8.78
N HIS A 19 -24.42 -15.42 8.12
CA HIS A 19 -23.21 -15.85 8.82
C HIS A 19 -22.75 -14.77 9.81
N VAL A 20 -22.42 -15.17 11.05
CA VAL A 20 -22.14 -14.24 12.17
C VAL A 20 -20.96 -13.30 11.90
N GLU A 21 -20.04 -13.70 11.04
CA GLU A 21 -18.87 -12.91 10.64
C GLU A 21 -19.20 -11.72 9.72
N TYR A 22 -20.38 -11.67 9.09
CA TYR A 22 -20.72 -10.64 8.10
C TYR A 22 -21.52 -9.47 8.69
N THR A 23 -22.19 -9.68 9.81
CA THR A 23 -23.08 -8.69 10.45
C THR A 23 -24.10 -8.10 9.47
N SER A 24 -24.03 -6.81 9.16
CA SER A 24 -24.88 -6.11 8.18
C SER A 24 -24.13 -5.72 6.92
N ARG A 25 -22.92 -6.23 6.71
CA ARG A 25 -21.99 -5.81 5.65
C ARG A 25 -22.07 -6.68 4.40
N ILE A 26 -23.13 -7.46 4.27
CA ILE A 26 -23.41 -8.26 3.08
C ILE A 26 -24.80 -7.94 2.55
N ALA A 27 -24.86 -7.65 1.26
CA ALA A 27 -26.07 -7.55 0.48
C ALA A 27 -26.08 -8.64 -0.59
N ILE A 28 -27.27 -9.11 -0.94
CA ILE A 28 -27.49 -10.02 -2.05
C ILE A 28 -27.96 -9.19 -3.23
N GLY A 29 -27.26 -9.30 -4.35
CA GLY A 29 -27.56 -8.53 -5.55
C GLY A 29 -28.59 -9.20 -6.47
N ASP A 30 -28.92 -10.48 -6.23
CA ASP A 30 -29.80 -11.28 -7.07
C ASP A 30 -31.12 -11.64 -6.39
N GLU A 31 -32.20 -11.73 -7.18
CA GLU A 31 -33.54 -12.04 -6.66
C GLU A 31 -33.76 -13.54 -6.37
N ASN A 32 -33.08 -14.46 -7.08
CA ASN A 32 -33.37 -15.91 -7.07
C ASN A 32 -32.13 -16.80 -7.09
N SER A 33 -31.18 -16.55 -6.19
CA SER A 33 -29.91 -17.28 -6.10
C SER A 33 -29.89 -18.26 -4.91
N GLU A 34 -29.35 -19.46 -5.11
CA GLU A 34 -29.13 -20.43 -4.03
C GLU A 34 -27.90 -20.07 -3.20
N VAL A 35 -27.96 -20.32 -1.88
CA VAL A 35 -26.79 -20.18 -0.99
C VAL A 35 -25.77 -21.24 -1.35
N ASP A 36 -24.53 -20.81 -1.56
CA ASP A 36 -23.43 -21.66 -1.95
C ASP A 36 -22.28 -21.63 -0.91
N ASN A 37 -21.68 -22.79 -0.67
CA ASN A 37 -20.60 -22.95 0.30
C ASN A 37 -19.33 -22.25 -0.16
N HIS A 38 -19.02 -22.33 -1.45
CA HIS A 38 -17.82 -21.74 -2.03
C HIS A 38 -17.92 -20.21 -2.04
N ALA A 39 -19.07 -19.65 -2.44
CA ALA A 39 -19.37 -18.22 -2.36
C ALA A 39 -19.23 -17.67 -0.93
N THR A 40 -19.71 -18.43 0.07
CA THR A 40 -19.59 -18.09 1.49
C THR A 40 -18.13 -18.09 1.94
N HIS A 41 -17.33 -19.09 1.53
CA HIS A 41 -15.90 -19.13 1.85
C HIS A 41 -15.13 -17.95 1.27
N VAL A 42 -15.34 -17.68 -0.02
CA VAL A 42 -14.74 -16.56 -0.76
C VAL A 42 -15.09 -15.21 -0.11
N THR A 43 -16.38 -14.99 0.19
CA THR A 43 -16.84 -13.76 0.83
C THR A 43 -16.22 -13.57 2.21
N GLY A 44 -16.14 -14.64 3.00
CA GLY A 44 -15.50 -14.58 4.32
C GLY A 44 -14.01 -14.23 4.28
N SER A 45 -13.28 -14.65 3.26
CA SER A 45 -11.87 -14.31 3.10
C SER A 45 -11.65 -12.81 2.86
N ILE A 46 -12.67 -12.10 2.37
CA ILE A 46 -12.65 -10.65 2.20
C ILE A 46 -13.11 -9.94 3.48
N ILE A 47 -14.31 -10.26 3.97
CA ILE A 47 -15.00 -9.37 4.94
C ILE A 47 -15.22 -9.94 6.34
N SER A 48 -14.84 -11.18 6.67
CA SER A 48 -15.10 -11.71 8.01
C SER A 48 -14.56 -10.80 9.12
N THR A 49 -15.40 -10.43 10.10
CA THR A 49 -15.02 -9.53 11.20
C THR A 49 -13.78 -9.99 11.96
N GLY A 50 -13.59 -11.31 12.07
CA GLY A 50 -12.57 -11.95 12.89
C GLY A 50 -13.07 -12.36 14.26
N LEU A 51 -14.37 -12.67 14.41
CA LEU A 51 -14.89 -13.33 15.63
C LEU A 51 -14.09 -14.62 15.89
N LYS A 52 -13.79 -15.36 14.82
CA LYS A 52 -12.70 -16.32 14.81
C LYS A 52 -11.44 -15.63 14.28
N LYS A 53 -10.50 -15.36 15.17
CA LYS A 53 -9.25 -14.60 14.87
C LYS A 53 -8.53 -15.06 13.61
N ASP A 54 -8.39 -16.38 13.43
CA ASP A 54 -7.65 -16.97 12.31
C ASP A 54 -8.43 -16.99 10.98
N ALA A 55 -9.73 -16.63 11.00
CA ALA A 55 -10.59 -16.53 9.82
C ALA A 55 -10.96 -15.07 9.50
N ARG A 56 -10.24 -14.09 10.08
CA ARG A 56 -10.48 -12.67 9.82
C ARG A 56 -10.22 -12.35 8.36
N GLY A 57 -11.20 -11.73 7.70
CA GLY A 57 -11.07 -11.30 6.31
C GLY A 57 -10.04 -10.19 6.14
N VAL A 58 -9.50 -10.04 4.93
CA VAL A 58 -8.47 -9.04 4.64
C VAL A 58 -9.01 -7.61 4.82
N ALA A 59 -10.19 -7.32 4.28
CA ALA A 59 -10.90 -6.05 4.42
C ALA A 59 -12.07 -6.21 5.41
N ASN A 60 -11.75 -6.54 6.66
CA ASN A 60 -12.71 -6.98 7.68
C ASN A 60 -13.78 -5.97 8.11
N LYS A 61 -13.78 -4.74 7.57
CA LYS A 61 -14.86 -3.75 7.73
C LYS A 61 -15.56 -3.36 6.42
N ALA A 62 -15.14 -3.89 5.27
CA ALA A 62 -15.78 -3.63 3.99
C ALA A 62 -17.16 -4.28 3.89
N ASN A 63 -17.93 -3.79 2.92
CA ASN A 63 -19.21 -4.35 2.51
C ASN A 63 -19.06 -5.17 1.22
N VAL A 64 -19.80 -6.26 1.13
CA VAL A 64 -19.88 -7.12 -0.07
C VAL A 64 -21.28 -7.08 -0.65
N ILE A 65 -21.37 -7.01 -1.97
CA ILE A 65 -22.56 -7.40 -2.73
C ILE A 65 -22.26 -8.76 -3.37
N SER A 66 -22.99 -9.80 -2.95
CA SER A 66 -22.81 -11.17 -3.44
C SER A 66 -23.81 -11.47 -4.55
N HIS A 67 -23.29 -12.04 -5.64
CA HIS A 67 -24.03 -12.44 -6.82
C HIS A 67 -23.66 -13.87 -7.26
N ASP A 68 -24.56 -14.55 -7.96
CA ASP A 68 -24.28 -15.72 -8.76
C ASP A 68 -23.72 -15.36 -10.15
N TRP A 69 -23.08 -16.30 -10.83
CA TRP A 69 -22.37 -16.04 -12.10
C TRP A 69 -23.25 -15.87 -13.34
N THR A 70 -24.59 -16.02 -13.24
CA THR A 70 -25.44 -16.28 -14.42
C THR A 70 -25.54 -15.09 -15.35
N ARG A 71 -25.45 -13.87 -14.81
CA ARG A 71 -25.55 -12.60 -15.56
C ARG A 71 -24.41 -11.64 -15.25
N ASP A 72 -23.29 -12.19 -14.82
CA ASP A 72 -22.06 -11.53 -14.38
C ASP A 72 -21.69 -10.26 -15.19
N LYS A 73 -21.63 -10.36 -16.52
CA LYS A 73 -21.21 -9.25 -17.39
C LYS A 73 -22.14 -8.05 -17.32
N ILE A 74 -23.45 -8.28 -17.21
CA ILE A 74 -24.44 -7.19 -17.18
C ILE A 74 -24.43 -6.55 -15.79
N GLU A 75 -24.44 -7.38 -14.75
CA GLU A 75 -24.45 -6.92 -13.35
C GLU A 75 -23.19 -6.14 -13.01
N VAL A 76 -22.02 -6.63 -13.43
CA VAL A 76 -20.77 -5.89 -13.24
C VAL A 76 -20.75 -4.60 -14.04
N ALA A 77 -21.18 -4.61 -15.31
CA ALA A 77 -21.21 -3.37 -16.10
C ALA A 77 -22.08 -2.29 -15.44
N GLU A 78 -23.23 -2.70 -14.87
CA GLU A 78 -24.09 -1.80 -14.10
C GLU A 78 -23.45 -1.36 -12.77
N ALA A 79 -22.86 -2.28 -12.02
CA ALA A 79 -22.21 -1.97 -10.75
C ALA A 79 -21.01 -1.03 -10.95
N ALA A 80 -20.17 -1.28 -11.94
CA ALA A 80 -19.02 -0.45 -12.31
C ALA A 80 -19.47 0.95 -12.77
N ALA A 81 -20.52 1.04 -13.58
CA ALA A 81 -21.12 2.32 -13.97
C ALA A 81 -21.67 3.11 -12.77
N ASN A 82 -22.07 2.42 -11.69
CA ASN A 82 -22.50 2.99 -10.43
C ASN A 82 -21.35 3.18 -9.40
N GLY A 83 -20.10 3.06 -9.83
CA GLY A 83 -18.93 3.36 -9.00
C GLY A 83 -18.32 2.18 -8.25
N LEU A 84 -18.66 0.93 -8.60
CA LEU A 84 -17.95 -0.24 -8.06
C LEU A 84 -16.49 -0.23 -8.53
N LEU A 85 -15.56 -0.21 -7.58
CA LEU A 85 -14.12 -0.16 -7.85
C LEU A 85 -13.52 -1.54 -8.12
N LEU A 86 -13.95 -2.56 -7.37
CA LEU A 86 -13.36 -3.90 -7.43
C LEU A 86 -14.42 -4.99 -7.42
N SER A 87 -14.13 -6.09 -8.11
CA SER A 87 -14.87 -7.34 -7.93
C SER A 87 -13.99 -8.57 -7.91
N ASN A 88 -14.44 -9.58 -7.17
CA ASN A 88 -13.84 -10.91 -7.11
C ASN A 88 -14.62 -11.90 -7.97
N HIS A 89 -13.92 -12.68 -8.80
CA HIS A 89 -14.46 -13.75 -9.63
C HIS A 89 -13.69 -15.05 -9.40
N SER A 90 -14.19 -15.89 -8.50
CA SER A 90 -13.56 -17.16 -8.09
C SER A 90 -14.15 -18.39 -8.80
N TYR A 91 -14.64 -18.21 -10.03
CA TYR A 91 -15.24 -19.26 -10.86
C TYR A 91 -14.64 -19.25 -12.27
N GLY A 92 -15.03 -20.22 -13.09
CA GLY A 92 -14.57 -20.32 -14.46
C GLY A 92 -15.15 -21.52 -15.20
N ILE A 93 -14.73 -21.66 -16.45
CA ILE A 93 -15.13 -22.78 -17.30
C ILE A 93 -14.33 -24.02 -16.87
N LYS A 94 -14.97 -25.19 -16.86
CA LYS A 94 -14.26 -26.46 -16.60
C LYS A 94 -13.44 -26.84 -17.82
N ALA A 95 -12.18 -27.18 -17.60
CA ALA A 95 -11.21 -27.50 -18.66
C ALA A 95 -11.65 -28.72 -19.51
N ASP A 96 -12.24 -29.75 -18.90
CA ASP A 96 -12.81 -30.93 -19.57
C ASP A 96 -14.04 -30.67 -20.47
N ARG A 97 -14.50 -29.42 -20.57
CA ARG A 97 -15.71 -29.03 -21.34
C ARG A 97 -15.44 -28.13 -22.52
N VAL A 98 -14.17 -27.88 -22.86
CA VAL A 98 -13.80 -27.01 -23.98
C VAL A 98 -12.91 -27.77 -24.97
N PRO A 99 -12.95 -27.41 -26.26
CA PRO A 99 -11.98 -27.91 -27.23
C PRO A 99 -10.60 -27.27 -27.02
N ASP A 100 -9.53 -27.95 -27.46
CA ASP A 100 -8.14 -27.49 -27.33
C ASP A 100 -7.90 -26.03 -27.73
N TRP A 101 -8.47 -25.58 -28.85
CA TRP A 101 -8.27 -24.22 -29.34
C TRP A 101 -8.76 -23.13 -28.37
N TYR A 102 -9.58 -23.49 -27.37
CA TYR A 102 -10.15 -22.54 -26.42
C TYR A 102 -9.18 -22.22 -25.27
N PHE A 103 -8.23 -23.11 -24.98
CA PHE A 103 -7.17 -22.83 -24.02
C PHE A 103 -6.32 -21.65 -24.50
N GLY A 104 -5.99 -20.74 -23.58
CA GLY A 104 -5.17 -19.56 -23.91
C GLY A 104 -5.82 -18.53 -24.84
N ALA A 105 -6.98 -18.81 -25.41
CA ALA A 105 -7.54 -18.02 -26.50
C ALA A 105 -8.23 -16.73 -26.05
N TYR A 106 -7.90 -15.62 -26.71
CA TYR A 106 -8.65 -14.37 -26.59
C TYR A 106 -9.99 -14.46 -27.34
N THR A 107 -11.02 -14.90 -26.63
CA THR A 107 -12.37 -15.10 -27.18
C THR A 107 -13.27 -13.88 -26.96
N LYS A 108 -14.51 -13.95 -27.48
CA LYS A 108 -15.53 -12.91 -27.28
C LYS A 108 -15.80 -12.63 -25.79
N VAL A 109 -15.62 -13.62 -24.92
CA VAL A 109 -15.76 -13.44 -23.47
C VAL A 109 -14.71 -12.46 -22.94
N ALA A 110 -13.42 -12.68 -23.25
CA ALA A 110 -12.34 -11.78 -22.83
C ALA A 110 -12.49 -10.37 -23.45
N GLN A 111 -12.90 -10.30 -24.73
CA GLN A 111 -13.17 -9.02 -25.40
C GLN A 111 -14.29 -8.21 -24.72
N ASP A 112 -15.39 -8.86 -24.31
CA ASP A 112 -16.48 -8.19 -23.62
C ASP A 112 -16.04 -7.63 -22.27
N TRP A 113 -15.22 -8.38 -21.52
CA TRP A 113 -14.68 -7.96 -20.22
C TRP A 113 -13.68 -6.81 -20.35
N ASP A 114 -12.76 -6.86 -21.32
CA ASP A 114 -11.88 -5.73 -21.62
C ASP A 114 -12.68 -4.47 -21.96
N LYS A 115 -13.77 -4.62 -22.73
CA LYS A 115 -14.66 -3.50 -23.05
C LYS A 115 -15.35 -2.93 -21.80
N ILE A 116 -15.77 -3.76 -20.85
CA ILE A 116 -16.37 -3.27 -19.58
C ILE A 116 -15.32 -2.45 -18.81
N MET A 117 -14.13 -3.00 -18.60
CA MET A 117 -13.06 -2.33 -17.85
C MET A 117 -12.58 -1.05 -18.55
N TYR A 118 -12.48 -1.04 -19.88
CA TYR A 118 -12.11 0.16 -20.64
C TYR A 118 -13.14 1.29 -20.48
N ASN A 119 -14.44 0.96 -20.45
CA ASN A 119 -15.49 1.96 -20.27
C ASN A 119 -15.73 2.36 -18.80
N ALA A 120 -15.13 1.64 -17.85
CA ALA A 120 -15.19 1.91 -16.41
C ALA A 120 -13.76 2.02 -15.86
N PRO A 121 -13.05 3.13 -16.07
CA PRO A 121 -11.59 3.23 -15.86
C PRO A 121 -11.12 3.05 -14.41
N TYR A 122 -12.03 3.10 -13.43
CA TYR A 122 -11.75 2.85 -12.01
C TYR A 122 -12.05 1.41 -11.58
N TYR A 123 -12.73 0.64 -12.42
CA TYR A 123 -13.17 -0.72 -12.10
C TYR A 123 -12.10 -1.76 -12.46
N LEU A 124 -11.66 -2.52 -11.46
CA LEU A 124 -10.71 -3.62 -11.61
C LEU A 124 -11.36 -4.96 -11.29
N MET A 125 -11.42 -5.83 -12.29
CA MET A 125 -11.82 -7.23 -12.14
C MET A 125 -10.65 -8.07 -11.62
N VAL A 126 -10.86 -8.87 -10.58
CA VAL A 126 -9.87 -9.82 -10.03
C VAL A 126 -10.40 -11.24 -10.17
N THR A 127 -9.64 -12.12 -10.83
CA THR A 127 -10.11 -13.43 -11.26
C THR A 127 -9.19 -14.55 -10.79
N ALA A 128 -9.75 -15.69 -10.40
CA ALA A 128 -8.97 -16.90 -10.16
C ALA A 128 -8.36 -17.44 -11.47
N ALA A 129 -7.09 -17.84 -11.45
CA ALA A 129 -6.45 -18.44 -12.62
C ALA A 129 -7.08 -19.78 -13.05
N GLY A 130 -7.57 -20.55 -12.09
CA GLY A 130 -8.07 -21.91 -12.30
C GLY A 130 -7.19 -22.97 -11.66
N ASN A 131 -7.74 -24.18 -11.53
CA ASN A 131 -7.10 -25.29 -10.81
C ASN A 131 -6.76 -26.48 -11.73
N ALA A 132 -6.44 -26.21 -13.01
CA ALA A 132 -6.39 -27.22 -14.07
C ALA A 132 -4.97 -27.70 -14.44
N GLN A 133 -3.92 -27.30 -13.70
CA GLN A 133 -2.52 -27.60 -14.03
C GLN A 133 -2.23 -29.09 -14.28
N LYS A 134 -2.90 -29.97 -13.53
CA LYS A 134 -2.75 -31.44 -13.63
C LYS A 134 -3.95 -32.14 -14.25
N SER A 135 -4.85 -31.38 -14.84
CA SER A 135 -6.07 -31.94 -15.45
C SER A 135 -5.76 -32.84 -16.64
N MET A 136 -4.71 -32.49 -17.40
CA MET A 136 -4.36 -33.08 -18.69
C MET A 136 -5.43 -32.84 -19.77
N ASP A 137 -6.22 -31.75 -19.64
CA ASP A 137 -7.36 -31.46 -20.53
C ASP A 137 -6.98 -30.70 -21.82
N ASN A 138 -5.75 -30.16 -21.93
CA ASN A 138 -5.23 -29.55 -23.17
C ASN A 138 -4.27 -30.53 -23.87
N ASP A 139 -4.70 -31.18 -24.94
CA ASP A 139 -3.90 -32.17 -25.68
C ASP A 139 -2.80 -31.50 -26.53
N THR A 140 -2.96 -30.23 -26.88
CA THR A 140 -2.05 -29.49 -27.79
C THR A 140 -1.63 -28.13 -27.23
N PRO A 141 -0.99 -28.07 -26.05
CA PRO A 141 -0.59 -26.80 -25.44
C PRO A 141 0.42 -26.06 -26.31
N THR A 142 0.40 -24.72 -26.21
CA THR A 142 1.36 -23.83 -26.88
C THR A 142 2.84 -24.15 -26.58
N TYR A 143 3.11 -24.78 -25.42
CA TYR A 143 4.44 -25.20 -25.02
C TYR A 143 4.44 -26.55 -24.28
N GLY A 144 5.48 -27.35 -24.53
CA GLY A 144 5.74 -28.57 -23.79
C GLY A 144 4.76 -29.69 -24.13
N LYS A 145 4.49 -30.54 -23.15
CA LYS A 145 3.50 -31.61 -23.21
C LYS A 145 2.35 -31.28 -22.26
N THR A 146 1.19 -31.86 -22.49
CA THR A 146 0.02 -31.77 -21.61
C THR A 146 0.34 -32.02 -20.12
N ALA A 147 1.26 -32.94 -19.81
CA ALA A 147 1.68 -33.25 -18.45
C ALA A 147 2.50 -32.13 -17.76
N ASP A 148 3.05 -31.18 -18.53
CA ASP A 148 3.78 -30.03 -18.01
C ASP A 148 2.82 -28.95 -17.48
N GLY A 149 1.56 -28.95 -17.93
CA GLY A 149 0.47 -28.14 -17.36
C GLY A 149 0.52 -26.65 -17.69
N PHE A 150 1.21 -26.26 -18.77
CA PHE A 150 1.15 -24.93 -19.36
C PHE A 150 -0.10 -24.79 -20.25
N ASP A 151 -0.51 -23.55 -20.49
CA ASP A 151 -1.61 -23.21 -21.40
C ASP A 151 -2.95 -23.83 -20.97
N VAL A 152 -3.36 -23.52 -19.73
CA VAL A 152 -4.58 -24.08 -19.10
C VAL A 152 -5.51 -23.01 -18.53
N LEU A 153 -5.36 -21.77 -18.99
CA LEU A 153 -6.21 -20.62 -18.65
C LEU A 153 -7.36 -20.49 -19.65
N LEU A 154 -8.55 -20.05 -19.19
CA LEU A 154 -9.78 -20.07 -19.99
C LEU A 154 -10.65 -18.82 -19.79
N GLY A 155 -11.36 -18.44 -20.87
CA GLY A 155 -12.47 -17.50 -20.78
C GLY A 155 -12.04 -16.09 -20.35
N PHE A 156 -12.68 -15.54 -19.31
CA PHE A 156 -12.40 -14.17 -18.87
C PHE A 156 -11.05 -13.99 -18.17
N THR A 157 -10.38 -15.07 -17.73
CA THR A 157 -9.04 -14.97 -17.15
C THR A 157 -8.02 -14.48 -18.18
N ILE A 158 -8.34 -14.62 -19.48
CA ILE A 158 -7.53 -14.19 -20.62
C ILE A 158 -7.69 -12.69 -20.92
N SER A 159 -8.57 -11.96 -20.24
CA SER A 159 -8.74 -10.51 -20.45
C SER A 159 -7.42 -9.76 -20.20
N LYS A 160 -7.18 -8.67 -20.94
CA LYS A 160 -5.94 -7.87 -20.80
C LYS A 160 -5.96 -7.02 -19.53
N ASN A 161 -7.13 -6.48 -19.20
CA ASN A 161 -7.25 -5.41 -18.21
C ASN A 161 -7.53 -5.89 -16.78
N ASN A 162 -7.84 -7.18 -16.58
CA ASN A 162 -8.07 -7.75 -15.24
C ASN A 162 -6.74 -8.11 -14.54
N ILE A 163 -6.83 -8.49 -13.27
CA ILE A 163 -5.78 -9.27 -12.58
C ILE A 163 -6.24 -10.72 -12.47
N THR A 164 -5.42 -11.64 -12.96
CA THR A 164 -5.60 -13.07 -12.81
C THR A 164 -4.64 -13.60 -11.75
N VAL A 165 -5.19 -14.28 -10.74
CA VAL A 165 -4.49 -14.65 -9.52
C VAL A 165 -4.17 -16.15 -9.50
N ALA A 166 -2.88 -16.48 -9.47
CA ALA A 166 -2.37 -17.81 -9.21
C ALA A 166 -2.51 -18.17 -7.73
N GLY A 167 -2.64 -19.46 -7.45
CA GLY A 167 -2.60 -19.99 -6.09
C GLY A 167 -1.16 -20.31 -5.71
N ALA A 168 -0.70 -19.79 -4.58
CA ALA A 168 0.61 -20.08 -3.99
C ALA A 168 0.48 -20.52 -2.53
N ASN A 169 1.56 -21.09 -2.00
CA ASN A 169 1.72 -21.33 -0.56
C ASN A 169 2.81 -20.38 -0.06
N SER A 170 2.44 -19.32 0.64
CA SER A 170 3.40 -18.33 1.14
C SER A 170 3.50 -18.35 2.66
N LYS A 171 4.68 -17.95 3.17
CA LYS A 171 4.96 -17.76 4.60
C LYS A 171 5.57 -16.38 4.81
N ILE A 172 4.97 -15.60 5.69
CA ILE A 172 5.46 -14.26 6.08
C ILE A 172 5.93 -14.27 7.53
N ASP A 173 6.83 -13.36 7.90
CA ASP A 173 7.16 -13.10 9.30
C ASP A 173 6.23 -12.06 9.95
N ASN A 174 6.45 -11.81 11.24
CA ASN A 174 5.66 -10.88 12.03
C ASN A 174 5.78 -9.41 11.54
N ASN A 175 6.80 -9.09 10.74
CA ASN A 175 6.98 -7.77 10.16
C ASN A 175 6.36 -7.67 8.76
N GLY A 176 5.67 -8.72 8.31
CA GLY A 176 5.04 -8.80 7.01
C GLY A 176 5.99 -9.13 5.86
N ASN A 177 7.24 -9.50 6.13
CA ASN A 177 8.20 -9.82 5.07
C ASN A 177 8.02 -11.28 4.64
N LEU A 178 8.08 -11.52 3.33
CA LEU A 178 8.01 -12.85 2.76
C LEU A 178 9.26 -13.68 3.11
N LYS A 179 9.05 -14.90 3.58
CA LYS A 179 10.12 -15.86 3.93
C LYS A 179 10.31 -16.93 2.87
N SER A 180 9.21 -17.41 2.32
CA SER A 180 9.19 -18.42 1.27
C SER A 180 7.83 -18.38 0.60
N ALA A 181 7.79 -18.61 -0.70
CA ALA A 181 6.58 -18.96 -1.41
C ALA A 181 6.89 -20.02 -2.46
N ASP A 182 5.88 -20.80 -2.82
CA ASP A 182 5.94 -21.74 -3.92
C ASP A 182 4.58 -21.77 -4.61
N VAL A 183 4.56 -21.89 -5.93
CA VAL A 183 3.32 -22.05 -6.68
C VAL A 183 2.59 -23.33 -6.24
N SER A 184 1.27 -23.24 -6.04
CA SER A 184 0.47 -24.41 -5.67
C SER A 184 0.34 -25.37 -6.83
N ALA A 185 0.44 -26.67 -6.54
CA ALA A 185 0.42 -27.73 -7.54
C ALA A 185 -0.89 -27.85 -8.36
N TYR A 186 -1.96 -27.14 -7.97
CA TYR A 186 -3.21 -27.08 -8.72
C TYR A 186 -3.27 -25.86 -9.66
N SER A 187 -2.49 -24.80 -9.40
CA SER A 187 -2.69 -23.49 -10.02
C SER A 187 -2.46 -23.55 -11.53
N SER A 188 -3.44 -23.16 -12.32
CA SER A 188 -3.34 -23.07 -13.78
C SER A 188 -2.21 -22.13 -14.19
N PHE A 189 -1.41 -22.56 -15.17
CA PHE A 189 -0.32 -21.76 -15.75
C PHE A 189 -0.73 -21.22 -17.12
N GLY A 190 -0.17 -20.07 -17.47
CA GLY A 190 -0.11 -19.61 -18.86
C GLY A 190 0.92 -20.41 -19.66
N PRO A 191 1.49 -19.85 -20.74
CA PRO A 191 1.11 -18.58 -21.34
C PRO A 191 -0.35 -18.63 -21.85
N VAL A 192 -0.91 -17.47 -22.17
CA VAL A 192 -2.05 -17.43 -23.10
C VAL A 192 -1.54 -17.50 -24.54
N ASP A 193 -2.40 -17.78 -25.51
CA ASP A 193 -2.00 -18.08 -26.90
C ASP A 193 -1.14 -17.00 -27.55
N ASP A 194 -1.48 -15.73 -27.28
CA ASP A 194 -0.76 -14.58 -27.82
C ASP A 194 0.51 -14.24 -27.03
N GLY A 195 0.84 -15.03 -26.01
CA GLY A 195 2.09 -14.95 -25.25
C GLY A 195 2.08 -13.99 -24.07
N ARG A 196 0.93 -13.40 -23.71
CA ARG A 196 0.82 -12.56 -22.52
C ARG A 196 1.12 -13.31 -21.24
N ILE A 197 1.61 -12.56 -20.27
CA ILE A 197 1.94 -13.04 -18.94
C ILE A 197 0.63 -13.22 -18.16
N LYS A 198 0.23 -14.48 -18.02
CA LYS A 198 -0.84 -14.88 -17.12
C LYS A 198 -0.46 -16.15 -16.37
N PRO A 199 -0.88 -16.32 -15.10
CA PRO A 199 -1.55 -15.31 -14.24
C PRO A 199 -0.71 -14.03 -14.07
N ASP A 200 -1.31 -12.89 -13.74
CA ASP A 200 -0.55 -11.64 -13.59
C ASP A 200 0.21 -11.62 -12.25
N LEU A 201 -0.37 -12.22 -11.22
CA LEU A 201 0.10 -12.18 -9.84
C LEU A 201 -0.29 -13.47 -9.11
N ALA A 202 0.34 -13.76 -7.98
CA ALA A 202 0.00 -14.86 -7.10
C ALA A 202 -0.47 -14.40 -5.71
N GLY A 203 -1.35 -15.18 -5.10
CA GLY A 203 -1.82 -14.99 -3.73
C GLY A 203 -1.80 -16.29 -2.94
N ASN A 204 -1.82 -16.21 -1.61
CA ASN A 204 -1.88 -17.42 -0.79
C ASN A 204 -3.26 -18.10 -0.94
N GLY A 205 -3.27 -19.28 -1.54
CA GLY A 205 -4.47 -20.09 -1.74
C GLY A 205 -4.39 -21.45 -1.04
N GLY A 206 -3.39 -21.69 -0.19
CA GLY A 206 -3.18 -22.96 0.50
C GLY A 206 -3.76 -22.97 1.91
N SER A 207 -4.65 -23.92 2.20
CA SER A 207 -5.21 -24.15 3.55
C SER A 207 -5.78 -22.89 4.20
N VAL A 208 -6.57 -22.12 3.43
CA VAL A 208 -7.22 -20.89 3.87
C VAL A 208 -8.46 -21.24 4.70
N LEU A 209 -8.46 -20.83 5.97
CA LEU A 209 -9.61 -20.93 6.85
C LEU A 209 -10.54 -19.73 6.63
N SER A 210 -11.81 -19.99 6.33
CA SER A 210 -12.84 -18.97 6.16
C SER A 210 -14.19 -19.51 6.62
N THR A 211 -15.23 -18.68 6.50
CA THR A 211 -16.62 -19.04 6.77
C THR A 211 -17.11 -20.12 5.81
N ASP A 212 -18.07 -20.94 6.23
CA ASP A 212 -18.74 -21.92 5.37
C ASP A 212 -20.27 -21.80 5.48
N ALA A 213 -21.01 -22.49 4.62
CA ALA A 213 -22.48 -22.41 4.55
C ALA A 213 -23.23 -23.51 5.32
N ALA A 214 -22.56 -24.37 6.09
CA ALA A 214 -23.22 -25.44 6.85
C ALA A 214 -24.11 -24.91 7.99
N SER A 215 -23.78 -23.72 8.52
CA SER A 215 -24.53 -23.00 9.56
C SER A 215 -24.10 -21.53 9.58
N ASN A 216 -24.81 -20.69 10.32
CA ASN A 216 -24.42 -19.28 10.50
C ASN A 216 -23.12 -19.08 11.31
N THR A 217 -22.49 -20.14 11.80
CA THR A 217 -21.32 -20.07 12.70
C THR A 217 -20.18 -20.99 12.30
N SER A 218 -20.25 -21.60 11.12
CA SER A 218 -19.32 -22.66 10.70
C SER A 218 -18.20 -22.12 9.82
N TYR A 219 -17.08 -22.83 9.84
CA TYR A 219 -15.85 -22.43 9.16
C TYR A 219 -15.21 -23.67 8.56
N GLU A 220 -14.64 -23.51 7.38
CA GLU A 220 -13.97 -24.56 6.64
C GLU A 220 -12.59 -24.10 6.17
N THR A 221 -11.65 -25.03 6.11
CA THR A 221 -10.35 -24.82 5.47
C THR A 221 -10.39 -25.36 4.05
N SER A 222 -10.11 -24.51 3.08
CA SER A 222 -10.09 -24.87 1.66
C SER A 222 -8.78 -24.44 0.99
N SER A 223 -8.52 -24.96 -0.20
CA SER A 223 -7.38 -24.60 -1.03
C SER A 223 -7.80 -24.42 -2.49
N GLY A 224 -7.27 -23.39 -3.15
CA GLY A 224 -7.53 -23.14 -4.57
C GLY A 224 -7.14 -21.72 -4.97
N THR A 225 -7.06 -21.47 -6.28
CA THR A 225 -6.99 -20.09 -6.80
C THR A 225 -8.19 -19.27 -6.33
N SER A 226 -9.34 -19.93 -6.13
CA SER A 226 -10.54 -19.34 -5.55
C SER A 226 -10.37 -18.80 -4.13
N MET A 227 -9.41 -19.30 -3.35
CA MET A 227 -9.07 -18.81 -2.02
C MET A 227 -7.95 -17.76 -2.06
N ALA A 228 -7.07 -17.81 -3.06
CA ALA A 228 -6.05 -16.78 -3.29
C ALA A 228 -6.66 -15.44 -3.76
N THR A 229 -7.61 -15.52 -4.69
CA THR A 229 -8.27 -14.37 -5.35
C THR A 229 -8.95 -13.41 -4.36
N PRO A 230 -9.76 -13.84 -3.36
CA PRO A 230 -10.38 -12.93 -2.41
C PRO A 230 -9.36 -12.27 -1.48
N GLY A 231 -8.26 -12.97 -1.15
CA GLY A 231 -7.16 -12.37 -0.41
C GLY A 231 -6.54 -11.19 -1.16
N VAL A 232 -6.20 -11.39 -2.43
CA VAL A 232 -5.70 -10.33 -3.32
C VAL A 232 -6.72 -9.22 -3.50
N THR A 233 -7.99 -9.55 -3.76
CA THR A 233 -9.07 -8.56 -3.92
C THR A 233 -9.22 -7.69 -2.68
N GLY A 234 -9.21 -8.28 -1.48
CA GLY A 234 -9.26 -7.54 -0.23
C GLY A 234 -8.04 -6.63 -0.04
N SER A 235 -6.84 -7.10 -0.39
CA SER A 235 -5.63 -6.26 -0.33
C SER A 235 -5.69 -5.07 -1.28
N LEU A 236 -6.15 -5.26 -2.51
CA LEU A 236 -6.33 -4.19 -3.49
C LEU A 236 -7.40 -3.19 -3.05
N LEU A 237 -8.46 -3.64 -2.39
CA LEU A 237 -9.50 -2.77 -1.82
C LEU A 237 -8.93 -1.89 -0.69
N LEU A 238 -8.05 -2.44 0.15
CA LEU A 238 -7.35 -1.67 1.18
C LEU A 238 -6.41 -0.63 0.58
N LEU A 239 -5.76 -0.92 -0.55
CA LEU A 239 -4.90 0.05 -1.24
C LEU A 239 -5.71 1.19 -1.86
N GLN A 240 -6.92 0.92 -2.38
CA GLN A 240 -7.83 1.99 -2.81
C GLN A 240 -8.27 2.88 -1.66
N GLN A 241 -8.64 2.27 -0.53
CA GLN A 241 -8.98 3.03 0.68
C GLN A 241 -7.81 3.91 1.11
N TYR A 242 -6.61 3.33 1.19
CA TYR A 242 -5.43 4.05 1.64
C TYR A 242 -5.05 5.19 0.70
N HIS A 243 -5.14 4.99 -0.61
CA HIS A 243 -4.90 6.06 -1.57
C HIS A 243 -5.92 7.21 -1.41
N GLU A 244 -7.20 6.91 -1.14
CA GLU A 244 -8.21 7.95 -0.88
C GLU A 244 -7.94 8.69 0.43
N GLU A 245 -7.53 7.99 1.48
CA GLU A 245 -7.15 8.61 2.76
C GLU A 245 -5.93 9.53 2.61
N LEU A 246 -4.96 9.15 1.76
CA LEU A 246 -3.75 9.95 1.51
C LEU A 246 -3.99 11.12 0.55
N TYR A 247 -4.75 10.92 -0.52
CA TYR A 247 -4.79 11.83 -1.67
C TYR A 247 -6.20 12.34 -2.05
N GLY A 248 -7.24 11.93 -1.33
CA GLY A 248 -8.62 12.37 -1.53
C GLY A 248 -9.28 11.85 -2.81
N ALA A 249 -8.71 10.83 -3.45
CA ALA A 249 -9.24 10.22 -4.67
C ALA A 249 -8.89 8.73 -4.74
N TYR A 250 -9.66 7.96 -5.51
CA TYR A 250 -9.30 6.58 -5.87
C TYR A 250 -8.36 6.54 -7.07
N MET A 251 -7.55 5.48 -7.16
CA MET A 251 -6.71 5.19 -8.32
C MET A 251 -7.54 4.65 -9.49
N LYS A 252 -7.14 4.92 -10.74
CA LYS A 252 -7.62 4.14 -11.90
C LYS A 252 -7.25 2.66 -11.74
N ALA A 253 -8.02 1.78 -12.39
CA ALA A 253 -7.79 0.34 -12.38
C ALA A 253 -6.39 -0.03 -12.89
N ALA A 254 -5.91 0.67 -13.93
CA ALA A 254 -4.55 0.53 -14.46
C ALA A 254 -3.47 0.84 -13.40
N THR A 255 -3.65 1.89 -12.60
CA THR A 255 -2.73 2.29 -11.53
C THR A 255 -2.72 1.25 -10.41
N LEU A 256 -3.89 0.80 -9.98
CA LEU A 256 -4.01 -0.23 -8.94
C LEU A 256 -3.40 -1.56 -9.39
N LYS A 257 -3.64 -1.98 -10.64
CA LYS A 257 -2.99 -3.14 -11.26
C LYS A 257 -1.48 -2.95 -11.33
N GLY A 258 -1.03 -1.82 -11.87
CA GLY A 258 0.38 -1.50 -12.01
C GLY A 258 1.11 -1.50 -10.67
N LEU A 259 0.51 -0.92 -9.62
CA LEU A 259 1.07 -0.88 -8.28
C LEU A 259 1.26 -2.29 -7.71
N ALA A 260 0.25 -3.14 -7.83
CA ALA A 260 0.30 -4.52 -7.35
C ALA A 260 1.40 -5.33 -8.05
N LEU A 261 1.56 -5.16 -9.37
CA LEU A 261 2.59 -5.85 -10.15
C LEU A 261 3.99 -5.23 -9.94
N HIS A 262 4.08 -3.93 -9.72
CA HIS A 262 5.33 -3.23 -9.46
C HIS A 262 5.97 -3.67 -8.14
N THR A 263 5.15 -3.85 -7.09
CA THR A 263 5.63 -4.17 -5.74
C THR A 263 5.50 -5.65 -5.36
N ALA A 264 5.18 -6.53 -6.31
CA ALA A 264 5.08 -7.96 -6.05
C ALA A 264 6.45 -8.54 -5.65
N ASP A 265 6.45 -9.48 -4.70
CA ASP A 265 7.65 -10.21 -4.32
C ASP A 265 7.94 -11.30 -5.35
N ASP A 266 9.06 -11.18 -6.07
CA ASP A 266 9.58 -12.21 -6.98
C ASP A 266 10.29 -13.32 -6.19
N ILE A 267 10.08 -14.58 -6.58
CA ILE A 267 10.43 -15.77 -5.79
C ILE A 267 11.32 -16.75 -6.55
N ASP A 268 11.24 -16.75 -7.87
CA ASP A 268 11.95 -17.67 -8.76
C ASP A 268 13.11 -16.95 -9.47
N ALA A 269 13.28 -17.17 -10.77
CA ALA A 269 14.27 -16.46 -11.56
C ALA A 269 13.82 -15.02 -11.79
N GLU A 270 14.73 -14.05 -11.73
CA GLU A 270 14.42 -12.63 -11.87
C GLU A 270 13.48 -12.31 -13.03
N GLY A 271 12.43 -11.56 -12.72
CA GLY A 271 11.41 -11.15 -13.66
C GLY A 271 10.19 -12.08 -13.63
N PRO A 272 9.20 -11.81 -14.48
CA PRO A 272 7.94 -12.54 -14.44
C PRO A 272 8.09 -13.97 -14.99
N ASP A 273 7.14 -14.83 -14.64
CA ASP A 273 6.99 -16.19 -15.19
C ASP A 273 5.51 -16.52 -15.50
N TYR A 274 5.25 -17.61 -16.24
CA TYR A 274 3.87 -18.02 -16.60
C TYR A 274 3.13 -18.83 -15.51
N LYS A 275 3.71 -18.98 -14.32
CA LYS A 275 3.15 -19.74 -13.19
C LYS A 275 2.57 -18.81 -12.13
N MET A 276 3.30 -17.77 -11.76
CA MET A 276 2.96 -16.79 -10.72
C MET A 276 2.92 -15.35 -11.23
N GLY A 277 3.23 -15.11 -12.52
CA GLY A 277 3.23 -13.78 -13.09
C GLY A 277 4.39 -12.96 -12.56
N TRP A 278 4.08 -11.77 -12.05
CA TRP A 278 5.07 -10.84 -11.48
C TRP A 278 5.48 -11.15 -10.03
N GLY A 279 4.89 -12.19 -9.42
CA GLY A 279 5.25 -12.64 -8.07
C GLY A 279 4.06 -12.68 -7.11
N ILE A 280 4.35 -12.68 -5.82
CA ILE A 280 3.34 -12.72 -4.75
C ILE A 280 2.88 -11.30 -4.42
N MET A 281 1.57 -11.09 -4.28
CA MET A 281 1.00 -9.82 -3.83
C MET A 281 1.61 -9.36 -2.50
N ASN A 282 2.24 -8.19 -2.49
CA ASN A 282 2.78 -7.55 -1.29
C ASN A 282 2.10 -6.19 -1.06
N ALA A 283 1.01 -6.23 -0.29
CA ALA A 283 0.21 -5.04 0.02
C ALA A 283 0.96 -4.03 0.92
N LYS A 284 1.94 -4.49 1.70
CA LYS A 284 2.75 -3.63 2.56
C LYS A 284 3.66 -2.75 1.70
N SER A 285 4.43 -3.36 0.80
CA SER A 285 5.31 -2.62 -0.11
C SER A 285 4.53 -1.69 -1.04
N ALA A 286 3.34 -2.09 -1.50
CA ALA A 286 2.43 -1.20 -2.23
C ALA A 286 2.00 0.02 -1.41
N ALA A 287 1.60 -0.17 -0.15
CA ALA A 287 1.22 0.93 0.73
C ALA A 287 2.41 1.84 1.08
N GLU A 288 3.58 1.28 1.37
CA GLU A 288 4.80 2.04 1.63
C GLU A 288 5.21 2.86 0.40
N LEU A 289 5.09 2.31 -0.82
CA LEU A 289 5.33 3.05 -2.05
C LEU A 289 4.37 4.24 -2.16
N LEU A 290 3.07 4.04 -1.91
CA LEU A 290 2.09 5.13 -1.92
C LEU A 290 2.36 6.20 -0.87
N ASN A 291 2.75 5.83 0.34
CA ASN A 291 3.07 6.80 1.40
C ASN A 291 4.28 7.66 1.03
N ASN A 292 5.25 7.08 0.33
CA ASN A 292 6.50 7.72 -0.08
C ASN A 292 6.42 8.47 -1.43
N LYS A 293 5.21 8.59 -2.00
CA LYS A 293 5.01 9.31 -3.27
C LYS A 293 5.58 10.72 -3.18
N ASP A 294 6.32 11.09 -4.22
CA ASP A 294 7.02 12.38 -4.38
C ASP A 294 8.14 12.61 -3.35
N PHE A 295 8.57 11.56 -2.64
CA PHE A 295 9.75 11.55 -1.78
C PHE A 295 10.78 10.51 -2.25
N THR A 296 10.49 9.21 -2.09
CA THR A 296 11.35 8.11 -2.55
C THR A 296 10.70 7.22 -3.61
N SER A 297 9.48 7.58 -4.02
CA SER A 297 8.75 6.94 -5.11
C SER A 297 8.01 7.99 -5.93
N HIS A 298 7.53 7.57 -7.10
CA HIS A 298 6.67 8.38 -7.95
C HIS A 298 5.53 7.53 -8.48
N VAL A 299 4.32 8.08 -8.46
CA VAL A 299 3.11 7.48 -9.05
C VAL A 299 2.39 8.60 -9.79
N ALA A 300 2.14 8.42 -11.08
CA ALA A 300 1.42 9.39 -11.90
C ALA A 300 0.48 8.70 -12.89
N GLU A 301 -0.67 9.33 -13.15
CA GLU A 301 -1.60 8.94 -14.20
C GLU A 301 -1.50 9.95 -15.33
N GLU A 302 -0.96 9.53 -16.46
CA GLU A 302 -0.61 10.37 -17.60
C GLU A 302 -1.43 9.97 -18.84
N SER A 303 -1.37 10.79 -19.89
CA SER A 303 -2.03 10.51 -21.17
C SER A 303 -1.06 10.72 -22.31
N LEU A 304 -0.88 9.71 -23.16
CA LEU A 304 -0.04 9.78 -24.35
C LEU A 304 -0.91 10.00 -25.59
N GLN A 305 -0.64 11.05 -26.34
CA GLN A 305 -1.32 11.34 -27.60
C GLN A 305 -0.61 10.66 -28.78
N ASN A 306 -1.35 10.48 -29.87
CA ASN A 306 -0.79 9.89 -31.08
C ASN A 306 0.38 10.72 -31.66
N GLY A 307 1.49 10.05 -32.01
CA GLY A 307 2.75 10.67 -32.41
C GLY A 307 3.63 11.25 -31.29
N ASP A 308 3.13 11.40 -30.06
CA ASP A 308 3.87 12.01 -28.95
C ASP A 308 4.75 11.02 -28.18
N SER A 309 5.64 11.57 -27.34
CA SER A 309 6.45 10.85 -26.37
C SER A 309 6.39 11.55 -25.01
N PHE A 310 6.23 10.78 -23.93
CA PHE A 310 6.37 11.28 -22.56
C PHE A 310 7.81 11.08 -22.08
N SER A 311 8.33 12.04 -21.31
CA SER A 311 9.69 11.98 -20.75
C SER A 311 9.73 12.52 -19.32
N PHE A 312 10.42 11.80 -18.44
CA PHE A 312 10.52 12.13 -17.02
C PHE A 312 11.91 11.79 -16.49
N GLU A 313 12.55 12.73 -15.78
CA GLU A 313 13.86 12.50 -15.18
C GLU A 313 13.71 12.07 -13.72
N VAL A 314 14.48 11.06 -13.32
CA VAL A 314 14.52 10.56 -11.94
C VAL A 314 15.96 10.37 -11.49
N THR A 315 16.23 10.62 -10.21
CA THR A 315 17.53 10.35 -9.61
C THR A 315 17.42 9.08 -8.77
N ALA A 316 18.24 8.07 -9.05
CA ALA A 316 18.29 6.86 -8.23
C ALA A 316 18.87 7.17 -6.84
N ASN A 317 18.31 6.54 -5.80
CA ASN A 317 18.71 6.81 -4.41
C ASN A 317 20.11 6.25 -4.06
N GLY A 318 20.64 5.31 -4.84
CA GLY A 318 21.97 4.73 -4.67
C GLY A 318 22.01 3.44 -3.86
N ASP A 319 20.94 3.11 -3.14
CA ASP A 319 20.87 1.97 -2.22
C ASP A 319 19.93 0.87 -2.74
N ASP A 320 18.77 1.27 -3.28
CA ASP A 320 17.75 0.36 -3.76
C ASP A 320 17.86 0.12 -5.27
N THR A 321 17.18 -0.93 -5.74
CA THR A 321 16.98 -1.15 -7.17
C THR A 321 16.03 -0.09 -7.70
N LEU A 322 16.44 0.64 -8.76
CA LEU A 322 15.55 1.52 -9.49
C LEU A 322 14.58 0.66 -10.29
N ILE A 323 13.28 0.76 -9.98
CA ILE A 323 12.22 0.08 -10.73
C ILE A 323 11.35 1.15 -11.38
N ALA A 324 11.09 1.02 -12.68
CA ALA A 324 10.15 1.86 -13.40
C ALA A 324 9.18 0.97 -14.18
N SER A 325 7.88 1.21 -14.03
CA SER A 325 6.85 0.47 -14.76
C SER A 325 5.76 1.37 -15.32
N ILE A 326 5.20 0.96 -16.45
CA ILE A 326 3.96 1.51 -16.99
C ILE A 326 2.85 0.46 -16.95
N SER A 327 1.61 0.91 -16.74
CA SER A 327 0.39 0.08 -16.74
C SER A 327 -0.74 0.84 -17.42
N TRP A 328 -1.54 0.20 -18.27
CA TRP A 328 -2.67 0.86 -18.91
C TRP A 328 -3.88 -0.05 -19.07
N THR A 329 -5.07 0.56 -19.15
CA THR A 329 -6.28 -0.15 -19.55
C THR A 329 -6.39 -0.06 -21.07
N ASP A 330 -6.04 -1.14 -21.75
CA ASP A 330 -6.03 -1.20 -23.20
C ASP A 330 -7.46 -1.35 -23.75
N VAL A 331 -7.72 -0.78 -24.92
CA VAL A 331 -9.02 -0.95 -25.59
C VAL A 331 -9.22 -2.41 -26.00
N GLN A 332 -10.46 -2.89 -26.05
CA GLN A 332 -10.74 -4.26 -26.49
C GLN A 332 -10.20 -4.54 -27.90
N SER A 333 -9.58 -5.71 -28.12
CA SER A 333 -9.06 -6.07 -29.43
C SER A 333 -10.17 -6.23 -30.45
N SER A 334 -9.94 -5.89 -31.72
CA SER A 334 -10.81 -6.33 -32.81
C SER A 334 -10.62 -7.82 -33.14
N VAL A 335 -9.50 -8.41 -32.73
CA VAL A 335 -9.20 -9.83 -32.89
C VAL A 335 -10.03 -10.62 -31.88
N VAL A 336 -10.74 -11.62 -32.36
CA VAL A 336 -11.47 -12.59 -31.55
C VAL A 336 -11.20 -13.96 -32.11
N ASN A 337 -10.61 -14.84 -31.30
CA ASN A 337 -10.43 -16.23 -31.68
C ASN A 337 -11.79 -16.95 -31.62
N THR A 338 -12.15 -17.64 -32.70
CA THR A 338 -13.40 -18.40 -32.84
C THR A 338 -13.17 -19.87 -33.20
N GLY A 339 -11.93 -20.38 -33.08
CA GLY A 339 -11.62 -21.75 -33.47
C GLY A 339 -10.18 -22.04 -33.90
N GLU A 340 -9.30 -21.05 -33.90
CA GLU A 340 -7.91 -21.23 -34.32
C GLU A 340 -7.09 -21.76 -33.15
N LEU A 341 -6.48 -22.93 -33.32
CA LEU A 341 -5.63 -23.53 -32.30
C LEU A 341 -4.34 -22.70 -32.12
N ASN A 342 -4.04 -22.32 -30.88
CA ASN A 342 -2.79 -21.67 -30.47
C ASN A 342 -2.47 -20.40 -31.28
N SER A 343 -3.46 -19.52 -31.44
CA SER A 343 -3.32 -18.30 -32.25
C SER A 343 -2.40 -17.27 -31.58
N THR A 344 -1.21 -17.07 -32.14
CA THR A 344 -0.23 -16.08 -31.66
C THR A 344 -0.55 -14.61 -31.98
N THR A 345 -1.74 -14.33 -32.53
CA THR A 345 -2.15 -12.94 -32.84
C THR A 345 -2.36 -12.14 -31.55
N ALA A 346 -1.55 -11.10 -31.35
CA ALA A 346 -1.61 -10.23 -30.18
C ALA A 346 -3.02 -9.64 -29.99
N ALA A 347 -3.54 -9.76 -28.77
CA ALA A 347 -4.74 -9.07 -28.35
C ALA A 347 -4.47 -7.59 -28.02
N LEU A 348 -3.22 -7.22 -27.70
CA LEU A 348 -2.82 -5.84 -27.42
C LEU A 348 -3.13 -4.93 -28.62
N VAL A 349 -3.71 -3.76 -28.34
CA VAL A 349 -4.09 -2.78 -29.38
C VAL A 349 -3.17 -1.57 -29.32
N ASN A 350 -3.19 -0.85 -28.20
CA ASN A 350 -2.30 0.28 -27.99
C ASN A 350 -0.99 -0.24 -27.36
N ASP A 351 0.04 -0.39 -28.18
CA ASP A 351 1.37 -0.90 -27.80
C ASP A 351 2.24 0.28 -27.31
N LEU A 352 2.29 0.45 -25.98
CA LEU A 352 3.16 1.42 -25.31
C LEU A 352 4.51 0.79 -24.96
N ASP A 353 5.57 1.59 -25.05
CA ASP A 353 6.94 1.17 -24.78
C ASP A 353 7.60 2.08 -23.73
N ILE A 354 8.03 1.51 -22.61
CA ILE A 354 8.90 2.20 -21.65
C ILE A 354 10.38 1.96 -21.99
N ARG A 355 11.18 3.01 -21.90
CA ARG A 355 12.64 2.96 -21.93
C ARG A 355 13.20 3.75 -20.77
N VAL A 356 14.27 3.26 -20.16
CA VAL A 356 15.07 4.05 -19.21
C VAL A 356 16.45 4.25 -19.83
N THR A 357 16.96 5.48 -19.82
CA THR A 357 18.25 5.80 -20.43
C THR A 357 19.16 6.56 -19.49
N ARG A 358 20.47 6.29 -19.59
CA ARG A 358 21.52 7.03 -18.89
C ARG A 358 22.83 6.90 -19.65
N ASN A 359 23.52 8.02 -19.89
CA ASN A 359 24.83 8.06 -20.54
C ASN A 359 24.90 7.26 -21.87
N GLY A 360 23.83 7.27 -22.66
CA GLY A 360 23.74 6.53 -23.92
C GLY A 360 23.44 5.03 -23.79
N GLN A 361 23.32 4.49 -22.58
CA GLN A 361 22.79 3.15 -22.34
C GLN A 361 21.25 3.19 -22.26
N THR A 362 20.60 2.22 -22.90
CA THR A 362 19.15 2.02 -22.83
C THR A 362 18.85 0.71 -22.11
N PHE A 363 17.97 0.77 -21.12
CA PHE A 363 17.42 -0.36 -20.40
C PHE A 363 16.03 -0.68 -20.96
N LEU A 364 15.75 -1.97 -21.12
CA LEU A 364 14.56 -2.50 -21.77
C LEU A 364 13.70 -3.25 -20.74
N PRO A 365 12.38 -3.31 -20.92
CA PRO A 365 11.49 -4.02 -19.99
C PRO A 365 11.71 -5.53 -20.03
N TRP A 366 11.19 -6.22 -19.03
CA TRP A 366 11.08 -7.68 -19.06
C TRP A 366 10.06 -8.15 -20.12
N LYS A 367 10.36 -9.30 -20.72
CA LYS A 367 9.42 -10.07 -21.52
C LYS A 367 9.67 -11.57 -21.36
N LEU A 368 8.66 -12.37 -21.67
CA LEU A 368 8.76 -13.82 -21.75
C LEU A 368 8.72 -14.32 -23.20
N ASN A 369 9.12 -15.58 -23.39
CA ASN A 369 9.02 -16.28 -24.66
C ASN A 369 8.02 -17.43 -24.52
N PRO A 370 6.80 -17.35 -25.09
CA PRO A 370 5.79 -18.40 -24.94
C PRO A 370 6.24 -19.74 -25.52
N ALA A 371 7.07 -19.74 -26.57
CA ALA A 371 7.63 -20.97 -27.14
C ALA A 371 8.65 -21.66 -26.22
N GLN A 372 9.05 -21.01 -25.12
CA GLN A 372 9.98 -21.50 -24.10
C GLN A 372 9.43 -21.17 -22.69
N ALA A 373 8.17 -21.52 -22.43
CA ALA A 373 7.41 -21.01 -21.28
C ALA A 373 7.99 -21.29 -19.89
N ASN A 374 8.91 -22.24 -19.75
CA ASN A 374 9.56 -22.54 -18.48
C ASN A 374 10.95 -21.88 -18.31
N ASN A 375 11.41 -21.09 -19.29
CA ASN A 375 12.66 -20.34 -19.18
C ASN A 375 12.43 -19.02 -18.44
N ALA A 376 13.49 -18.51 -17.80
CA ALA A 376 13.47 -17.19 -17.16
C ALA A 376 13.18 -16.07 -18.16
N ALA A 377 12.61 -14.97 -17.65
CA ALA A 377 12.37 -13.77 -18.43
C ALA A 377 13.68 -13.19 -18.99
N ILE A 378 13.55 -12.46 -20.09
CA ILE A 378 14.66 -11.74 -20.73
C ILE A 378 14.27 -10.28 -20.93
N ARG A 379 15.25 -9.41 -21.13
CA ARG A 379 14.99 -8.00 -21.44
C ARG A 379 14.71 -7.83 -22.93
N GLY A 380 13.75 -6.97 -23.28
CA GLY A 380 13.42 -6.60 -24.66
C GLY A 380 11.99 -6.08 -24.79
N ASP A 381 11.64 -5.58 -25.98
CA ASP A 381 10.28 -5.06 -26.23
C ASP A 381 9.22 -6.12 -25.90
N ASN A 382 8.35 -5.79 -24.94
CA ASN A 382 7.08 -6.45 -24.78
C ASN A 382 6.15 -5.92 -25.88
N LYS A 383 5.28 -6.78 -26.40
CA LYS A 383 4.37 -6.46 -27.52
C LYS A 383 2.96 -6.98 -27.28
N VAL A 384 2.71 -7.52 -26.10
CA VAL A 384 1.51 -8.31 -25.82
C VAL A 384 0.88 -7.88 -24.51
N ASP A 385 1.66 -7.46 -23.50
CA ASP A 385 1.12 -7.09 -22.19
C ASP A 385 0.84 -5.59 -22.06
N PRO A 386 -0.29 -5.17 -21.47
CA PRO A 386 -0.55 -3.78 -21.11
C PRO A 386 0.14 -3.37 -19.79
N PHE A 387 1.34 -3.89 -19.57
CA PHE A 387 2.20 -3.61 -18.43
C PHE A 387 3.66 -3.91 -18.78
N GLU A 388 4.56 -2.96 -18.54
CA GLU A 388 5.99 -3.13 -18.74
C GLU A 388 6.75 -2.69 -17.48
N ARG A 389 7.77 -3.46 -17.05
CA ARG A 389 8.62 -3.15 -15.89
C ARG A 389 10.10 -3.28 -16.25
N ILE A 390 10.87 -2.25 -15.91
CA ILE A 390 12.33 -2.20 -15.98
C ILE A 390 12.87 -2.18 -14.55
N GLU A 391 13.90 -2.97 -14.28
CA GLU A 391 14.68 -2.88 -13.04
C GLU A 391 16.15 -2.63 -13.36
N ILE A 392 16.78 -1.76 -12.57
CA ILE A 392 18.18 -1.41 -12.68
C ILE A 392 18.80 -1.56 -11.29
N PRO A 393 19.40 -2.72 -10.97
CA PRO A 393 20.03 -2.93 -9.67
C PRO A 393 21.27 -2.05 -9.52
N ASN A 394 21.55 -1.61 -8.29
CA ASN A 394 22.66 -0.72 -7.97
C ASN A 394 22.65 0.58 -8.80
N ALA A 395 21.46 1.13 -9.06
CA ALA A 395 21.30 2.36 -9.82
C ALA A 395 21.86 3.56 -9.03
N SER A 396 22.43 4.53 -9.74
CA SER A 396 22.96 5.77 -9.15
C SER A 396 22.73 6.93 -10.11
N GLY A 397 22.72 8.18 -9.62
CA GLY A 397 22.58 9.36 -10.47
C GLY A 397 21.27 9.42 -11.25
N THR A 398 21.22 10.30 -12.25
CA THR A 398 19.99 10.62 -12.98
C THR A 398 19.79 9.73 -14.20
N TYR A 399 18.54 9.28 -14.38
CA TYR A 399 18.03 8.52 -15.52
C TYR A 399 16.87 9.27 -16.16
N THR A 400 16.71 9.12 -17.47
CA THR A 400 15.53 9.60 -18.19
C THR A 400 14.64 8.42 -18.52
N ILE A 401 13.41 8.44 -18.01
CA ILE A 401 12.32 7.53 -18.37
C ILE A 401 11.61 8.13 -19.56
N THR A 402 11.39 7.33 -20.61
CA THR A 402 10.64 7.73 -21.80
C THR A 402 9.55 6.70 -22.07
N VAL A 403 8.35 7.18 -22.37
CA VAL A 403 7.23 6.35 -22.81
C VAL A 403 6.81 6.80 -24.20
N THR A 404 6.80 5.84 -25.12
CA THR A 404 6.36 6.03 -26.52
C THR A 404 5.28 5.02 -26.86
N HIS A 405 4.74 5.08 -28.08
CA HIS A 405 3.84 4.06 -28.60
C HIS A 405 4.24 3.62 -30.01
N LYS A 406 3.77 2.45 -30.42
CA LYS A 406 3.92 1.93 -31.78
C LYS A 406 2.61 2.09 -32.55
N GLY A 407 2.74 2.44 -33.83
CA GLY A 407 1.59 2.57 -34.72
C GLY A 407 0.75 3.80 -34.38
N GLU A 408 -0.56 3.67 -34.56
CA GLU A 408 -1.52 4.72 -34.26
C GLU A 408 -2.34 4.31 -33.03
N LEU A 409 -2.46 5.20 -32.05
CA LEU A 409 -3.29 4.95 -30.88
C LEU A 409 -4.77 4.97 -31.26
N VAL A 410 -5.52 3.95 -30.85
CA VAL A 410 -6.99 3.98 -30.96
C VAL A 410 -7.54 5.10 -30.07
N ASN A 411 -8.48 5.88 -30.62
CA ASN A 411 -9.04 7.09 -30.02
C ASN A 411 -8.04 8.26 -29.89
N ASP A 412 -6.96 8.25 -30.66
CA ASP A 412 -5.90 9.27 -30.72
C ASP A 412 -5.11 9.46 -29.40
N ALA A 413 -5.43 8.70 -28.34
CA ALA A 413 -4.78 8.79 -27.04
C ALA A 413 -4.88 7.48 -26.24
N GLN A 414 -3.93 7.27 -25.33
CA GLN A 414 -3.94 6.21 -24.33
C GLN A 414 -3.48 6.75 -22.98
N ASP A 415 -4.34 6.64 -21.97
CA ASP A 415 -3.97 6.89 -20.58
C ASP A 415 -3.09 5.76 -20.05
N PHE A 416 -2.07 6.08 -19.28
CA PHE A 416 -1.19 5.12 -18.64
C PHE A 416 -0.75 5.60 -17.25
N SER A 417 -0.38 4.67 -16.39
CA SER A 417 0.16 4.95 -15.07
C SER A 417 1.66 4.72 -15.08
N LEU A 418 2.45 5.70 -14.64
CA LEU A 418 3.89 5.55 -14.38
C LEU A 418 4.11 5.32 -12.89
N ILE A 419 4.84 4.27 -12.55
CA ILE A 419 5.19 3.93 -11.16
C ILE A 419 6.70 3.74 -11.08
N VAL A 420 7.35 4.46 -10.18
CA VAL A 420 8.81 4.44 -9.98
C VAL A 420 9.14 4.29 -8.50
N SER A 421 10.12 3.45 -8.19
CA SER A 421 10.69 3.27 -6.85
C SER A 421 12.21 3.15 -6.91
N GLY A 422 12.88 3.27 -5.75
CA GLY A 422 14.35 3.33 -5.68
C GLY A 422 14.93 4.66 -6.16
N VAL A 423 14.18 5.74 -5.95
CA VAL A 423 14.51 7.10 -6.41
C VAL A 423 14.55 8.09 -5.25
N LEU A 424 15.11 9.26 -5.49
CA LEU A 424 14.96 10.47 -4.69
C LEU A 424 14.28 11.51 -5.56
N MET A 425 13.07 11.91 -5.16
CA MET A 425 12.27 12.90 -5.86
C MET A 425 12.54 14.33 -5.36
N THR A 426 13.15 14.44 -4.19
CA THR A 426 13.52 15.70 -3.54
C THR A 426 14.85 15.52 -2.80
N SER A 427 15.56 16.62 -2.57
CA SER A 427 16.74 16.71 -1.70
C SER A 427 16.36 16.93 -0.22
N CYS A 428 15.07 17.05 0.10
CA CYS A 428 14.58 17.27 1.45
C CYS A 428 14.98 16.14 2.41
N SER A 429 15.34 16.50 3.65
CA SER A 429 15.67 15.56 4.72
C SER A 429 14.57 15.50 5.78
N ILE A 430 14.38 14.29 6.34
CA ILE A 430 13.46 14.01 7.45
C ILE A 430 14.13 14.09 8.82
N ASP A 431 15.34 14.66 8.90
CA ASP A 431 15.98 14.97 10.18
C ASP A 431 15.16 16.02 10.95
N ALA A 432 15.08 15.86 12.28
CA ALA A 432 14.40 16.84 13.12
C ALA A 432 15.11 18.21 13.01
N PRO A 433 14.40 19.32 12.75
CA PRO A 433 15.03 20.62 12.61
C PRO A 433 15.68 21.09 13.90
N GLU A 434 16.79 21.82 13.78
CA GLU A 434 17.44 22.48 14.91
C GLU A 434 17.05 23.96 14.93
N VAL A 435 16.40 24.38 16.02
CA VAL A 435 15.94 25.77 16.20
C VAL A 435 17.04 26.62 16.81
N ALA A 436 17.28 27.79 16.23
CA ALA A 436 18.11 28.83 16.79
C ALA A 436 17.37 30.17 16.87
N LEU A 437 17.80 31.02 17.81
CA LEU A 437 17.36 32.40 17.92
C LEU A 437 18.34 33.27 17.14
N GLU A 438 17.87 33.87 16.05
CA GLU A 438 18.68 34.74 15.20
C GLU A 438 18.78 36.16 15.76
N GLN A 439 17.64 36.70 16.21
CA GLN A 439 17.55 38.08 16.70
C GLN A 439 16.43 38.24 17.72
N ALA A 440 16.62 39.13 18.69
CA ALA A 440 15.57 39.61 19.59
C ALA A 440 15.51 41.14 19.56
N GLU A 441 14.31 41.69 19.58
CA GLU A 441 14.03 43.13 19.56
C GLU A 441 13.02 43.48 20.67
N ALA A 442 12.57 44.74 20.74
CA ALA A 442 11.73 45.25 21.83
C ALA A 442 10.41 44.49 22.09
N ALA A 443 9.83 43.82 21.09
CA ALA A 443 8.57 43.06 21.22
C ALA A 443 8.45 41.87 20.24
N GLN A 444 9.59 41.38 19.74
CA GLN A 444 9.62 40.27 18.78
C GLN A 444 10.92 39.49 18.88
N VAL A 445 10.87 38.23 18.45
CA VAL A 445 12.07 37.42 18.16
C VAL A 445 12.00 36.89 16.73
N THR A 446 13.17 36.63 16.16
CA THR A 446 13.34 35.90 14.91
C THR A 446 13.99 34.57 15.22
N LEU A 447 13.27 33.48 14.95
CA LEU A 447 13.76 32.11 15.04
C LEU A 447 14.12 31.62 13.65
N ASN A 448 15.19 30.85 13.53
CA ASN A 448 15.60 30.21 12.28
C ASN A 448 16.03 28.76 12.51
N TRP A 449 16.16 28.00 11.42
CA TRP A 449 16.57 26.60 11.42
C TRP A 449 17.29 26.24 10.12
N ASN A 450 17.85 25.03 10.08
CA ASN A 450 18.52 24.51 8.90
C ASN A 450 17.54 24.48 7.71
N ASP A 451 17.95 25.11 6.61
CA ASP A 451 17.18 25.17 5.38
C ASP A 451 17.08 23.79 4.72
N SER A 452 15.95 23.52 4.09
CA SER A 452 15.71 22.31 3.30
C SER A 452 15.00 22.73 2.02
N GLU A 453 15.58 22.36 0.89
CA GLU A 453 15.05 22.71 -0.43
C GLU A 453 13.61 22.18 -0.59
N ASP A 454 12.74 23.02 -1.16
CA ASP A 454 11.32 22.75 -1.42
C ASP A 454 10.49 22.29 -0.20
N ALA A 455 10.97 22.52 1.03
CA ALA A 455 10.30 22.05 2.22
C ALA A 455 9.18 22.99 2.71
N LEU A 456 8.14 22.37 3.27
CA LEU A 456 7.09 23.06 4.03
C LEU A 456 7.30 22.81 5.52
N TYR A 457 7.31 23.85 6.34
CA TYR A 457 7.48 23.73 7.78
C TYR A 457 6.13 23.90 8.49
N GLU A 458 5.77 22.96 9.36
CA GLU A 458 4.73 23.17 10.37
C GLU A 458 5.39 23.70 11.62
N ILE A 459 5.12 24.96 11.96
CA ILE A 459 5.59 25.57 13.18
C ILE A 459 4.47 25.55 14.22
N GLN A 460 4.85 25.28 15.47
CA GLN A 460 3.96 25.33 16.60
C GLN A 460 4.56 26.19 17.69
N TYR A 461 3.78 27.14 18.20
CA TYR A 461 4.23 28.06 19.23
C TYR A 461 3.13 28.42 20.22
N LYS A 462 3.53 28.71 21.47
CA LYS A 462 2.62 29.13 22.54
C LYS A 462 3.35 29.81 23.68
N GLU A 463 2.63 30.57 24.48
CA GLU A 463 3.07 30.90 25.84
C GLU A 463 3.04 29.61 26.68
N ILE A 464 4.02 29.40 27.58
CA ILE A 464 4.20 28.13 28.30
C ILE A 464 2.97 27.69 29.11
N TYR A 465 2.16 28.64 29.57
CA TYR A 465 0.96 28.39 30.37
C TYR A 465 -0.30 28.16 29.53
N GLN A 466 -0.23 28.33 28.21
CA GLN A 466 -1.32 27.97 27.32
C GLN A 466 -1.32 26.45 27.10
N GLU A 467 -2.50 25.85 27.13
CA GLU A 467 -2.65 24.41 26.87
C GLU A 467 -2.43 24.12 25.39
N GLU A 468 -3.07 24.91 24.52
CA GLU A 468 -3.10 24.73 23.07
C GLU A 468 -1.92 25.40 22.36
N TRP A 469 -1.43 24.74 21.30
CA TRP A 469 -0.43 25.29 20.39
C TRP A 469 -1.11 26.10 19.28
N THR A 470 -0.53 27.26 18.94
CA THR A 470 -0.84 27.90 17.66
C THR A 470 -0.01 27.22 16.57
N THR A 471 -0.64 26.86 15.45
CA THR A 471 0.02 26.16 14.34
C THR A 471 -0.02 27.01 13.07
N GLU A 472 1.12 27.16 12.40
CA GLU A 472 1.23 27.82 11.10
C GLU A 472 2.09 26.99 10.14
N TYR A 473 1.87 27.17 8.84
CA TYR A 473 2.64 26.51 7.79
C TYR A 473 3.39 27.54 6.96
N ILE A 474 4.71 27.40 6.84
CA ILE A 474 5.57 28.36 6.12
C ILE A 474 6.59 27.64 5.24
N SER A 475 7.02 28.29 4.16
CA SER A 475 7.98 27.73 3.19
C SER A 475 9.35 28.41 3.24
N VAL A 476 9.65 29.09 4.35
CA VAL A 476 10.92 29.77 4.59
C VAL A 476 11.47 29.30 5.92
N ASN A 477 12.79 29.21 6.05
CA ASN A 477 13.45 28.65 7.23
C ASN A 477 13.59 29.65 8.41
N SER A 478 12.69 30.63 8.48
CA SER A 478 12.71 31.70 9.48
C SER A 478 11.30 32.12 9.88
N PHE A 479 11.09 32.41 11.16
CA PHE A 479 9.81 32.87 11.71
C PHE A 479 10.00 34.09 12.60
N ILE A 480 9.26 35.17 12.30
CA ILE A 480 9.25 36.40 13.11
C ILE A 480 8.05 36.36 14.05
N TRP A 481 8.29 36.05 15.31
CA TRP A 481 7.25 36.01 16.34
C TRP A 481 7.11 37.37 17.03
N LYS A 482 5.99 38.05 16.75
CA LYS A 482 5.68 39.39 17.25
C LYS A 482 4.71 39.37 18.42
N GLY A 483 4.68 40.49 19.17
CA GLY A 483 3.69 40.71 20.23
C GLY A 483 4.05 40.04 21.56
N LEU A 484 5.34 39.78 21.77
CA LEU A 484 5.83 39.14 22.99
C LEU A 484 5.81 40.12 24.16
N SER A 485 5.45 39.62 25.33
CA SER A 485 5.39 40.39 26.58
C SER A 485 6.60 40.09 27.45
N LEU A 486 7.17 41.13 28.06
CA LEU A 486 8.31 40.98 28.97
C LEU A 486 7.99 40.02 30.11
N ASP A 487 9.01 39.24 30.51
CA ASP A 487 8.97 38.28 31.62
C ASP A 487 7.96 37.13 31.44
N GLN A 488 7.50 36.89 30.20
CA GLN A 488 6.73 35.70 29.84
C GLN A 488 7.63 34.66 29.17
N THR A 489 7.33 33.38 29.43
CA THR A 489 8.03 32.25 28.85
C THR A 489 7.24 31.66 27.70
N TYR A 490 7.92 31.38 26.61
CA TYR A 490 7.37 30.90 25.35
C TYR A 490 8.02 29.59 24.94
N SER A 491 7.24 28.73 24.27
CA SER A 491 7.69 27.48 23.69
C SER A 491 7.44 27.48 22.19
N PHE A 492 8.40 26.95 21.44
CA PHE A 492 8.37 26.83 20.00
C PHE A 492 8.90 25.45 19.58
N ARG A 493 8.28 24.83 18.59
CA ARG A 493 8.81 23.63 17.92
C ARG A 493 8.38 23.65 16.45
N LEU A 494 9.09 22.92 15.61
CA LEU A 494 8.68 22.76 14.21
C LEU A 494 8.97 21.35 13.69
N ARG A 495 8.39 21.00 12.56
CA ARG A 495 8.82 19.86 11.74
C ARG A 495 8.81 20.20 10.27
N THR A 496 9.60 19.46 9.50
CA THR A 496 9.73 19.60 8.05
C THR A 496 8.83 18.60 7.35
N PHE A 497 8.09 19.03 6.33
CA PHE A 497 7.38 18.18 5.38
C PHE A 497 8.17 18.13 4.07
N CYS A 498 8.58 16.93 3.68
CA CYS A 498 9.26 16.66 2.41
C CYS A 498 8.30 16.22 1.30
N SER A 499 7.13 15.70 1.66
CA SER A 499 6.01 15.49 0.75
C SER A 499 4.70 15.58 1.55
N GLN A 500 3.56 15.37 0.89
CA GLN A 500 2.25 15.40 1.54
C GLN A 500 2.15 14.47 2.77
N ASN A 501 2.85 13.33 2.73
CA ASN A 501 2.74 12.28 3.75
C ASN A 501 4.06 12.00 4.49
N ILE A 502 5.14 12.69 4.11
CA ILE A 502 6.47 12.49 4.68
C ILE A 502 6.86 13.75 5.45
N ALA A 503 6.96 13.60 6.78
CA ALA A 503 7.41 14.65 7.67
C ALA A 503 8.50 14.13 8.62
N SER A 504 9.40 15.03 9.02
CA SER A 504 10.33 14.79 10.12
C SER A 504 9.58 14.65 11.45
N GLU A 505 10.28 14.14 12.45
CA GLU A 505 9.90 14.39 13.84
C GLU A 505 9.94 15.91 14.14
N TYR A 506 9.24 16.31 15.19
CA TYR A 506 9.40 17.67 15.70
C TYR A 506 10.82 17.91 16.19
N SER A 507 11.29 19.14 16.02
CA SER A 507 12.44 19.68 16.74
C SER A 507 12.25 19.48 18.24
N ASP A 508 13.37 19.52 18.97
CA ASP A 508 13.29 19.79 20.40
C ASP A 508 12.51 21.10 20.65
N VAL A 509 11.81 21.16 21.77
CA VAL A 509 11.03 22.35 22.14
C VAL A 509 12.00 23.46 22.57
N ALA A 510 12.14 24.47 21.71
CA ALA A 510 12.86 25.69 22.02
C ALA A 510 12.05 26.51 23.02
N THR A 511 12.63 26.79 24.19
CA THR A 511 12.01 27.60 25.24
C THR A 511 12.82 28.86 25.46
N PHE A 512 12.15 30.00 25.68
CA PHE A 512 12.81 31.23 26.09
C PHE A 512 11.88 32.08 26.95
N THR A 513 12.45 32.80 27.91
CA THR A 513 11.77 33.89 28.61
C THR A 513 12.10 35.21 27.93
N PHE A 514 11.07 35.94 27.49
CA PHE A 514 11.27 37.15 26.70
C PHE A 514 11.73 38.32 27.57
N THR A 515 12.97 38.77 27.37
CA THR A 515 13.62 39.86 28.11
C THR A 515 13.98 41.04 27.19
N GLY A 516 13.33 41.14 26.03
CA GLY A 516 13.62 42.16 25.00
C GLY A 516 14.87 41.76 24.19
N GLU A 517 15.74 42.74 23.91
CA GLU A 517 16.96 42.54 23.11
C GLU A 517 17.96 41.53 23.72
N GLU A 518 17.85 41.26 25.02
CA GLU A 518 18.70 40.30 25.77
C GLU A 518 18.11 38.88 25.79
N THR A 519 17.04 38.62 25.04
CA THR A 519 16.41 37.29 25.00
C THR A 519 17.39 36.27 24.43
N GLN A 520 17.46 35.09 25.06
CA GLN A 520 18.25 33.95 24.60
C GLN A 520 17.42 32.67 24.73
N LEU A 521 17.69 31.68 23.88
CA LEU A 521 17.11 30.35 24.08
C LEU A 521 17.66 29.72 25.35
N GLU A 522 16.79 29.03 26.07
CA GLU A 522 17.17 28.25 27.24
C GLU A 522 17.95 27.03 26.79
N THR A 523 19.23 26.96 27.17
CA THR A 523 20.06 25.78 26.91
C THR A 523 19.76 24.71 27.94
N LEU A 524 19.11 23.62 27.53
CA LEU A 524 19.01 22.40 28.33
C LEU A 524 20.38 21.73 28.38
N SER A 525 21.17 22.04 29.40
CA SER A 525 22.39 21.29 29.71
C SER A 525 21.99 19.95 30.33
N ALA A 526 22.27 18.83 29.65
CA ALA A 526 22.13 17.51 30.25
C ALA A 526 23.05 17.40 31.48
N LEU A 527 22.48 17.35 32.68
CA LEU A 527 23.23 17.12 33.91
C LEU A 527 23.76 15.69 33.92
N SER A 528 25.08 15.55 33.82
CA SER A 528 25.81 14.30 34.04
C SER A 528 25.42 13.69 35.38
N ALA A 529 25.22 12.36 35.38
CA ALA A 529 24.71 11.55 36.47
C ALA A 529 25.62 11.44 37.71
N ASP A 530 26.00 12.57 38.34
CA ASP A 530 26.89 12.55 39.50
C ASP A 530 26.52 13.56 40.60
N SER A 531 25.32 13.42 41.16
CA SER A 531 25.06 13.94 42.51
C SER A 531 24.41 12.87 43.37
N GLN A 532 25.12 12.44 44.42
CA GLN A 532 24.75 11.37 45.35
C GLN A 532 23.59 11.74 46.30
N ILE A 533 22.40 12.01 45.76
CA ILE A 533 21.15 12.10 46.53
C ILE A 533 20.21 11.01 45.99
N PRO A 534 19.73 10.06 46.81
CA PRO A 534 18.83 9.01 46.36
C PRO A 534 17.48 9.62 45.97
N PHE A 535 17.14 9.56 44.68
CA PHE A 535 15.89 10.04 44.12
C PHE A 535 15.01 8.85 43.72
N ASN A 536 14.09 8.46 44.62
CA ASN A 536 13.20 7.32 44.44
C ASN A 536 11.74 7.72 44.68
N VAL A 537 10.82 7.02 44.02
CA VAL A 537 9.35 7.17 44.13
C VAL A 537 8.71 5.96 44.81
N TYR A 538 7.65 6.20 45.60
CA TYR A 538 6.86 5.16 46.25
C TYR A 538 5.37 5.52 46.30
N PRO A 539 4.42 4.61 46.03
CA PRO A 539 4.64 3.24 45.57
C PRO A 539 5.11 3.18 44.10
N ASN A 540 5.97 2.22 43.80
CA ASN A 540 6.35 1.85 42.43
C ASN A 540 6.35 0.31 42.35
N PRO A 541 5.38 -0.33 41.69
CA PRO A 541 4.37 0.27 40.82
C PRO A 541 3.33 1.18 41.50
N ALA A 542 2.89 2.22 40.80
CA ALA A 542 1.96 3.25 41.22
C ALA A 542 0.52 2.96 40.76
N VAL A 543 -0.48 3.39 41.54
CA VAL A 543 -1.91 3.26 41.19
C VAL A 543 -2.50 4.65 40.95
N ASP A 544 -2.72 5.45 41.99
CA ASP A 544 -3.33 6.78 41.85
C ASP A 544 -2.36 7.91 42.18
N GLU A 545 -1.35 7.62 43.00
CA GLU A 545 -0.39 8.61 43.48
C GLU A 545 1.00 8.01 43.63
N ILE A 546 2.02 8.86 43.47
CA ILE A 546 3.41 8.58 43.83
C ILE A 546 3.93 9.65 44.78
N GLN A 547 4.76 9.23 45.73
CA GLN A 547 5.43 10.09 46.69
C GLN A 547 6.93 10.16 46.38
N LEU A 548 7.46 11.38 46.35
CA LEU A 548 8.89 11.66 46.22
C LEU A 548 9.58 11.49 47.57
N ASN A 549 10.62 10.66 47.65
CA ASN A 549 11.50 10.58 48.82
C ASN A 549 12.60 11.67 48.78
N VAL A 550 12.20 12.92 48.53
CA VAL A 550 13.10 14.08 48.54
C VAL A 550 12.36 15.29 49.11
N LYS A 551 13.02 16.12 49.92
CA LYS A 551 12.48 17.42 50.31
C LYS A 551 12.61 18.36 49.11
N THR A 552 11.48 18.78 48.57
CA THR A 552 11.39 19.78 47.50
C THR A 552 11.22 21.17 48.12
N SER A 553 11.78 22.19 47.49
CA SER A 553 11.47 23.58 47.80
C SER A 553 10.05 23.96 47.33
N ASP A 554 9.55 25.12 47.76
CA ASP A 554 8.25 25.64 47.33
C ASP A 554 8.23 26.03 45.83
N THR A 555 9.40 26.05 45.18
CA THR A 555 9.56 26.36 43.74
C THR A 555 9.87 25.14 42.89
N ALA A 556 9.87 23.93 43.46
CA ALA A 556 10.15 22.71 42.71
C ALA A 556 9.01 22.35 41.75
N VAL A 557 9.35 21.87 40.56
CA VAL A 557 8.42 21.44 39.51
C VAL A 557 8.71 20.00 39.14
N TYR A 558 7.67 19.21 38.85
CA TYR A 558 7.81 17.87 38.29
C TYR A 558 7.35 17.79 36.86
N ARG A 559 7.92 16.84 36.12
CA ARG A 559 7.53 16.47 34.75
C ARG A 559 7.43 14.95 34.64
N ILE A 560 6.35 14.43 34.09
CA ILE A 560 6.20 13.02 33.73
C ILE A 560 6.26 12.89 32.22
N MET A 561 7.10 11.99 31.73
CA MET A 561 7.30 11.71 30.31
C MET A 561 7.07 10.24 30.00
N SER A 562 6.65 9.95 28.78
CA SER A 562 6.68 8.59 28.22
C SER A 562 8.13 8.10 28.11
N THR A 563 8.33 6.80 27.87
CA THR A 563 9.65 6.26 27.54
C THR A 563 10.20 6.73 26.19
N SER A 564 9.36 7.33 25.35
CA SER A 564 9.75 7.97 24.08
C SER A 564 10.05 9.47 24.23
N GLY A 565 10.05 10.01 25.46
CA GLY A 565 10.41 11.41 25.73
C GLY A 565 9.25 12.41 25.61
N VAL A 566 8.03 11.96 25.30
CA VAL A 566 6.85 12.82 25.21
C VAL A 566 6.44 13.26 26.62
N GLU A 567 6.31 14.55 26.85
CA GLU A 567 5.79 15.10 28.11
C GLU A 567 4.29 14.83 28.24
N LEU A 568 3.90 14.25 29.38
CA LEU A 568 2.52 13.86 29.68
C LEU A 568 1.90 14.68 30.81
N LYS A 569 2.73 15.21 31.72
CA LYS A 569 2.26 15.98 32.87
C LYS A 569 3.37 16.88 33.42
N MET A 570 3.05 18.11 33.80
CA MET A 570 3.97 19.02 34.49
C MET A 570 3.22 19.88 35.51
N ASP A 571 3.70 19.94 36.75
CA ASP A 571 3.06 20.73 37.83
C ASP A 571 4.04 20.98 39.00
N ALA A 572 3.67 21.84 39.95
CA ALA A 572 4.45 22.09 41.15
C ALA A 572 4.59 20.82 42.01
N ALA A 573 5.81 20.55 42.47
CA ALA A 573 6.13 19.45 43.39
C ALA A 573 5.96 19.84 44.87
N THR A 574 5.12 20.85 45.14
CA THR A 574 4.72 21.28 46.49
C THR A 574 4.00 20.12 47.19
N ASN A 575 4.59 19.60 48.28
CA ASN A 575 4.12 18.47 49.11
C ASN A 575 4.60 17.06 48.74
N SER A 576 5.55 16.91 47.80
CA SER A 576 6.18 15.61 47.48
C SER A 576 5.21 14.49 47.08
N ARG A 577 3.97 14.81 46.70
CA ARG A 577 2.95 13.86 46.23
C ARG A 577 2.48 14.27 44.84
N ILE A 578 2.40 13.30 43.94
CA ILE A 578 2.03 13.51 42.55
C ILE A 578 0.88 12.56 42.22
N ASN A 579 -0.23 13.11 41.76
CA ASN A 579 -1.36 12.32 41.26
C ASN A 579 -1.02 11.80 39.87
N VAL A 580 -1.14 10.48 39.68
CA VAL A 580 -0.88 9.77 38.42
C VAL A 580 -2.08 8.94 37.96
N SER A 581 -3.25 9.12 38.59
CA SER A 581 -4.49 8.36 38.28
C SER A 581 -4.99 8.56 36.84
N ASP A 582 -4.63 9.68 36.23
CA ASP A 582 -4.94 10.07 34.86
C ASP A 582 -4.01 9.44 33.80
N LEU A 583 -2.91 8.81 34.21
CA LEU A 583 -1.99 8.15 33.30
C LEU A 583 -2.44 6.72 32.97
N PRO A 584 -2.39 6.29 31.69
CA PRO A 584 -2.58 4.88 31.31
C PRO A 584 -1.56 3.97 31.99
N SER A 585 -1.84 2.67 32.07
CA SER A 585 -0.87 1.68 32.55
C SER A 585 0.38 1.67 31.67
N GLY A 586 1.57 1.78 32.24
CA GLY A 586 2.80 1.91 31.46
C GLY A 586 4.03 2.31 32.28
N LEU A 587 5.19 2.32 31.61
CA LEU A 587 6.45 2.80 32.17
C LEU A 587 6.62 4.29 31.84
N TYR A 588 6.92 5.08 32.87
CA TYR A 588 7.09 6.53 32.75
C TYR A 588 8.42 6.98 33.35
N VAL A 589 8.92 8.12 32.86
CA VAL A 589 10.05 8.85 33.42
C VAL A 589 9.51 10.04 34.19
N LEU A 590 9.77 10.10 35.50
CA LEU A 590 9.49 11.27 36.32
C LEU A 590 10.77 12.08 36.48
N GLN A 591 10.71 13.36 36.16
CA GLN A 591 11.77 14.34 36.37
C GLN A 591 11.31 15.38 37.40
N ILE A 592 12.23 15.81 38.28
CA ILE A 592 12.05 16.91 39.22
C ILE A 592 13.13 17.93 38.96
N GLN A 593 12.70 19.19 38.87
CA GLN A 593 13.54 20.36 38.79
C GLN A 593 13.33 21.20 40.05
N ASP A 594 14.40 21.42 40.80
CA ASP A 594 14.40 22.28 41.98
C ASP A 594 15.66 23.17 41.94
N PHE A 595 15.48 24.44 41.58
CA PHE A 595 16.56 25.36 41.19
C PHE A 595 17.47 24.74 40.10
N ASP A 596 18.77 24.62 40.35
CA ASP A 596 19.77 24.05 39.42
C ASP A 596 19.84 22.51 39.49
N VAL A 597 18.98 21.87 40.28
CA VAL A 597 19.02 20.42 40.49
C VAL A 597 17.93 19.74 39.68
N ASN A 598 18.36 19.00 38.65
CA ASN A 598 17.50 18.07 37.91
C ASN A 598 17.75 16.63 38.36
N LYS A 599 16.67 15.92 38.70
CA LYS A 599 16.68 14.49 39.03
C LYS A 599 15.62 13.76 38.24
N SER A 600 15.93 12.56 37.76
CA SER A 600 14.95 11.71 37.09
C SER A 600 14.95 10.29 37.65
N THR A 601 13.79 9.65 37.61
CA THR A 601 13.59 8.26 37.99
C THR A 601 12.49 7.66 37.13
N LYS A 602 12.40 6.33 37.10
CA LYS A 602 11.35 5.63 36.38
C LYS A 602 10.33 5.07 37.35
N PHE A 603 9.05 5.14 36.99
CA PHE A 603 8.00 4.45 37.72
C PHE A 603 7.04 3.75 36.76
N TYR A 604 6.47 2.65 37.23
CA TYR A 604 5.48 1.90 36.49
C TYR A 604 4.09 2.25 37.03
N LYS A 605 3.15 2.64 36.17
CA LYS A 605 1.74 2.83 36.50
C LYS A 605 0.99 1.53 36.16
N TYR A 606 0.23 1.02 37.12
CA TYR A 606 -0.70 -0.09 36.89
C TYR A 606 -2.03 0.36 36.33
#